data_AF-A0A9P5YU65-F1
#
_entry.id   AF-A0A9P5YU65-F1
#
_cell.length_a   1.000
_cell.length_b   1.000
_cell.length_c   1.000
_cell.angle_alpha   90.00
_cell.angle_beta   90.00
_cell.angle_gamma   90.00
#
_symmetry.space_group_name_H-M   'P 1'
#
loop_
_entity.id
_entity.type
_entity.pdbx_description
1 polymer ?
#
loop_
_entity_poly.entity_id
_entity_poly.type
_entity_poly.pdbx_seq_one_letter_code
_entity_poly.pdbx_strand_id
1 'polypeptide(L)'
;MAGLPPSFARVVVDDSDSSIQYGSSWSSQSSGSRDQLNSGPVFGGTLHQTTTSTTFSTKFSGSDIVVYSSVDPVIVNGVLQADPEWECIIDGNSLGLDKIDSAITTPQNNIDICHSPLTPGDHELVVKVTSKGSPFWLDNIQYTPLPGADLSNTVQKVYKTDPDIEISSDFTTAAYGIAVSQTPGATVTYKFTGTSVSWVGYIFGNYAKQSATATYSIDGGAPVTFALPTSQIFFGNTVFFKTPNLSQGSHTLVVTYKGDGNSMPLALDYFFLTNGAGASSGGGGNSGGGTGSSGSPVQNGGGNTVTVGGTVTVVSTTSSTTGSTSSTTGTSTGTSMGSTTPTGTSSSTSDTQSVGSALESGASTVTQGTSANLAKKSNTGAIVGGVVGGLALVALAVIVFLVIRRRRRNGRSGIIYEKPGHYRDFEQDGSG
;
A
#
# COMPACT_ATOMS: atom_id res chain seq x y z
N MET A 1 -30.86 -12.52 -10.23
CA MET A 1 -29.88 -11.42 -10.08
C MET A 1 -28.69 -11.78 -10.94
N ALA A 2 -28.20 -10.88 -11.80
CA ALA A 2 -26.91 -11.09 -12.44
C ALA A 2 -25.82 -10.85 -11.38
N GLY A 3 -24.77 -11.67 -11.37
CA GLY A 3 -23.59 -11.35 -10.58
C GLY A 3 -22.96 -10.06 -11.12
N LEU A 4 -22.48 -9.20 -10.22
CA LEU A 4 -21.58 -8.12 -10.60
C LEU A 4 -20.35 -8.71 -11.32
N PRO A 5 -19.71 -7.98 -12.25
CA PRO A 5 -18.41 -8.39 -12.77
C PRO A 5 -17.43 -8.62 -11.60
N PRO A 6 -16.40 -9.47 -11.76
CA PRO A 6 -15.38 -9.60 -10.72
C PRO A 6 -14.76 -8.23 -10.48
N SER A 7 -14.94 -7.71 -9.27
CA SER A 7 -14.31 -6.47 -8.85
C SER A 7 -12.80 -6.64 -8.90
N PHE A 8 -12.07 -5.56 -9.17
CA PHE A 8 -10.60 -5.57 -9.09
C PHE A 8 -10.12 -5.47 -7.65
N ALA A 9 -10.97 -5.83 -6.69
CA ALA A 9 -10.72 -5.75 -5.26
C ALA A 9 -9.79 -6.87 -4.79
N ARG A 10 -8.93 -6.55 -3.83
CA ARG A 10 -8.22 -7.53 -3.01
C ARG A 10 -8.73 -7.46 -1.57
N VAL A 11 -8.99 -8.59 -0.94
CA VAL A 11 -9.13 -8.63 0.53
C VAL A 11 -7.77 -8.29 1.14
N VAL A 12 -7.76 -7.44 2.16
CA VAL A 12 -6.57 -7.03 2.91
C VAL A 12 -6.65 -7.65 4.29
N VAL A 13 -5.68 -8.51 4.60
CA VAL A 13 -5.49 -9.15 5.91
C VAL A 13 -4.37 -8.40 6.62
N ASP A 14 -4.72 -7.80 7.75
CA ASP A 14 -3.86 -6.96 8.59
C ASP A 14 -2.80 -7.78 9.33
N ASP A 15 -1.65 -7.20 9.72
CA ASP A 15 -0.65 -7.91 10.53
C ASP A 15 -1.22 -8.41 11.88
N SER A 16 -2.22 -7.72 12.43
CA SER A 16 -2.89 -8.09 13.67
C SER A 16 -4.02 -9.13 13.50
N ASP A 17 -4.33 -9.58 12.27
CA ASP A 17 -5.44 -10.49 12.00
C ASP A 17 -5.20 -11.90 12.55
N SER A 18 -6.17 -12.41 13.32
CA SER A 18 -6.12 -13.72 13.99
C SER A 18 -6.00 -14.95 13.07
N SER A 19 -6.21 -14.80 11.76
CA SER A 19 -5.94 -15.84 10.78
C SER A 19 -4.44 -16.11 10.59
N ILE A 20 -3.59 -15.10 10.79
CA ILE A 20 -2.13 -15.23 10.65
C ILE A 20 -1.56 -16.00 11.85
N GLN A 21 -1.00 -17.18 11.57
CA GLN A 21 -0.32 -18.01 12.55
C GLN A 21 1.17 -17.67 12.56
N TYR A 22 1.58 -16.88 13.55
CA TYR A 22 2.98 -16.54 13.81
C TYR A 22 3.72 -17.65 14.57
N GLY A 23 4.98 -17.87 14.22
CA GLY A 23 5.90 -18.74 14.97
C GLY A 23 6.40 -18.12 16.28
N SER A 24 7.46 -18.68 16.85
CA SER A 24 8.17 -18.05 17.97
C SER A 24 8.84 -16.73 17.55
N SER A 25 9.09 -15.85 18.53
CA SER A 25 9.90 -14.62 18.35
C SER A 25 9.32 -13.56 17.41
N TRP A 26 8.00 -13.53 17.23
CA TRP A 26 7.28 -12.38 16.67
C TRP A 26 6.77 -11.45 17.78
N SER A 27 6.65 -10.16 17.48
CA SER A 27 6.01 -9.16 18.33
C SER A 27 5.32 -8.08 17.51
N SER A 28 4.07 -7.76 17.85
CA SER A 28 3.39 -6.58 17.31
C SER A 28 4.02 -5.29 17.86
N GLN A 29 4.15 -4.29 17.00
CA GLN A 29 4.60 -2.94 17.33
C GLN A 29 3.70 -1.92 16.61
N SER A 30 3.62 -0.70 17.13
CA SER A 30 2.99 0.41 16.41
C SER A 30 3.93 0.96 15.33
N SER A 31 3.33 1.46 14.25
CA SER A 31 4.02 2.09 13.11
C SER A 31 5.01 3.20 13.50
N GLY A 32 4.62 4.04 14.45
CA GLY A 32 5.44 5.13 14.99
C GLY A 32 5.90 6.11 13.90
N SER A 33 7.21 6.26 13.75
CA SER A 33 7.79 7.12 12.71
C SER A 33 7.72 6.55 11.29
N ARG A 34 7.40 5.25 11.12
CA ARG A 34 7.30 4.63 9.78
C ARG A 34 6.17 5.23 8.95
N ASP A 35 5.12 5.75 9.57
CA ASP A 35 4.02 6.42 8.86
C ASP A 35 4.42 7.73 8.16
N GLN A 36 5.66 8.19 8.38
CA GLN A 36 6.23 9.39 7.77
C GLN A 36 7.22 9.05 6.64
N LEU A 37 7.27 7.80 6.16
CA LEU A 37 8.09 7.39 5.02
C LEU A 37 7.42 7.70 3.67
N ASN A 38 8.22 8.02 2.66
CA ASN A 38 7.75 8.41 1.31
C ASN A 38 6.98 7.30 0.57
N SER A 39 7.06 6.05 1.05
CA SER A 39 6.21 4.92 0.64
C SER A 39 4.72 5.06 1.02
N GLY A 40 4.40 6.02 1.88
CA GLY A 40 3.13 6.08 2.61
C GLY A 40 3.14 5.24 3.89
N PRO A 41 2.09 5.37 4.73
CA PRO A 41 1.95 4.68 6.00
C PRO A 41 1.79 3.17 5.86
N VAL A 42 1.94 2.45 6.97
CA VAL A 42 1.63 1.02 7.06
C VAL A 42 0.10 0.82 7.09
N PHE A 43 -0.38 -0.38 6.79
CA PHE A 43 -1.77 -0.74 7.06
C PHE A 43 -1.99 -0.99 8.56
N GLY A 44 -3.23 -0.86 9.05
CA GLY A 44 -3.58 -1.01 10.48
C GLY A 44 -3.07 0.08 11.43
N GLY A 45 -1.86 0.61 11.19
CA GLY A 45 -1.06 1.38 12.17
C GLY A 45 -0.13 0.48 13.00
N THR A 46 0.01 -0.79 12.62
CA THR A 46 0.81 -1.82 13.30
C THR A 46 1.77 -2.52 12.33
N LEU A 47 2.72 -3.25 12.90
CA LEU A 47 3.59 -4.20 12.19
C LEU A 47 3.92 -5.36 13.14
N HIS A 48 3.94 -6.59 12.63
CA HIS A 48 4.53 -7.72 13.35
C HIS A 48 6.00 -7.84 12.97
N GLN A 49 6.89 -7.66 13.94
CA GLN A 49 8.34 -7.74 13.76
C GLN A 49 8.91 -9.09 14.24
N THR A 50 9.94 -9.57 13.55
CA THR A 50 10.93 -10.50 14.13
C THR A 50 12.36 -10.08 13.78
N THR A 51 13.34 -10.50 14.59
CA THR A 51 14.79 -10.30 14.37
C THR A 51 15.55 -11.63 14.41
N THR A 52 14.84 -12.74 14.27
CA THR A 52 15.38 -14.10 14.32
C THR A 52 14.82 -14.94 13.18
N SER A 53 15.41 -16.11 12.94
CA SER A 53 14.87 -17.02 11.93
C SER A 53 13.62 -17.75 12.45
N THR A 54 12.49 -17.58 11.78
CA THR A 54 11.14 -18.04 12.22
C THR A 54 10.18 -18.08 11.01
N THR A 55 8.90 -18.34 11.23
CA THR A 55 7.87 -18.42 10.18
C THR A 55 6.60 -17.65 10.53
N PHE A 56 5.82 -17.28 9.52
CA PHE A 56 4.38 -17.05 9.66
C PHE A 56 3.61 -17.80 8.57
N SER A 57 2.30 -17.99 8.75
CA SER A 57 1.45 -18.65 7.75
C SER A 57 0.00 -18.18 7.83
N THR A 58 -0.73 -18.25 6.73
CA THR A 58 -2.19 -17.99 6.70
C THR A 58 -2.88 -18.80 5.61
N LYS A 59 -4.20 -18.94 5.70
CA LYS A 59 -5.05 -19.65 4.72
C LYS A 59 -6.06 -18.69 4.11
N PHE A 60 -6.25 -18.79 2.82
CA PHE A 60 -7.11 -17.90 2.04
C PHE A 60 -7.77 -18.66 0.90
N SER A 61 -8.86 -18.10 0.36
CA SER A 61 -9.59 -18.64 -0.79
C SER A 61 -9.61 -17.58 -1.89
N GLY A 62 -8.89 -17.81 -2.98
CA GLY A 62 -8.57 -16.75 -3.94
C GLY A 62 -7.87 -17.22 -5.20
N SER A 63 -7.28 -16.27 -5.95
CA SER A 63 -6.67 -16.52 -7.27
C SER A 63 -5.39 -15.73 -7.56
N ASP A 64 -4.94 -14.90 -6.62
CA ASP A 64 -3.67 -14.15 -6.66
C ASP A 64 -3.38 -13.69 -5.23
N ILE A 65 -2.12 -13.68 -4.80
CA ILE A 65 -1.69 -13.20 -3.47
C ILE A 65 -0.43 -12.33 -3.55
N VAL A 66 -0.44 -11.23 -2.80
CA VAL A 66 0.70 -10.32 -2.57
C VAL A 66 0.93 -10.20 -1.07
N VAL A 67 2.19 -10.21 -0.63
CA VAL A 67 2.60 -9.95 0.75
C VAL A 67 3.32 -8.61 0.83
N TYR A 68 2.81 -7.70 1.65
CA TYR A 68 3.40 -6.38 1.88
C TYR A 68 4.18 -6.35 3.19
N SER A 69 5.35 -5.70 3.13
CA SER A 69 6.32 -5.63 4.21
C SER A 69 6.85 -4.20 4.36
N SER A 70 7.33 -3.91 5.57
CA SER A 70 8.24 -2.79 5.82
C SER A 70 9.67 -3.30 5.86
N VAL A 71 10.61 -2.55 5.27
CA VAL A 71 12.03 -2.95 5.14
C VAL A 71 12.97 -1.80 5.51
N ASP A 72 14.07 -2.13 6.18
CA ASP A 72 15.17 -1.21 6.49
C ASP A 72 16.48 -1.81 5.92
N PRO A 73 17.03 -1.28 4.81
CA PRO A 73 18.21 -1.84 4.16
C PRO A 73 19.49 -1.60 4.96
N VAL A 74 20.14 -2.68 5.39
CA VAL A 74 21.43 -2.62 6.10
C VAL A 74 22.58 -2.53 5.09
N ILE A 75 23.21 -1.35 5.00
CA ILE A 75 24.37 -1.11 4.12
C ILE A 75 25.66 -1.16 4.94
N VAL A 76 26.60 -2.03 4.58
CA VAL A 76 27.94 -2.12 5.19
C VAL A 76 29.00 -1.93 4.11
N ASN A 77 29.91 -0.97 4.29
CA ASN A 77 30.96 -0.63 3.33
C ASN A 77 30.45 -0.38 1.88
N GLY A 78 29.23 0.17 1.76
CA GLY A 78 28.57 0.42 0.46
C GLY A 78 27.86 -0.80 -0.15
N VAL A 79 27.80 -1.93 0.55
CA VAL A 79 27.16 -3.16 0.09
C VAL A 79 25.91 -3.45 0.93
N LEU A 80 24.76 -3.63 0.27
CA LEU A 80 23.52 -4.11 0.91
C LEU A 80 23.75 -5.53 1.44
N GLN A 81 23.46 -5.73 2.72
CA GLN A 81 23.53 -7.04 3.35
C GLN A 81 22.30 -7.88 2.98
N ALA A 82 22.53 -9.17 2.74
CA ALA A 82 21.46 -10.16 2.65
C ALA A 82 21.01 -10.52 4.07
N ASP A 83 20.31 -9.61 4.73
CA ASP A 83 19.68 -9.80 6.04
C ASP A 83 18.56 -8.75 6.25
N PRO A 84 17.29 -9.13 6.49
CA PRO A 84 16.75 -10.49 6.43
C PRO A 84 16.69 -11.05 5.00
N GLU A 85 16.57 -12.37 4.90
CA GLU A 85 16.24 -13.13 3.68
C GLU A 85 14.94 -13.92 3.93
N TRP A 86 14.13 -14.19 2.91
CA TRP A 86 12.85 -14.90 3.09
C TRP A 86 12.53 -15.87 1.95
N GLU A 87 11.77 -16.91 2.28
CA GLU A 87 11.21 -17.87 1.32
C GLU A 87 9.69 -17.92 1.47
N CYS A 88 8.96 -17.52 0.42
CA CYS A 88 7.51 -17.69 0.35
C CYS A 88 7.15 -19.01 -0.33
N ILE A 89 6.20 -19.73 0.28
CA ILE A 89 5.79 -21.08 -0.11
C ILE A 89 4.27 -21.09 -0.17
N ILE A 90 3.71 -21.50 -1.32
CA ILE A 90 2.26 -21.59 -1.52
C ILE A 90 1.92 -23.05 -1.84
N ASP A 91 1.08 -23.66 -1.02
CA ASP A 91 0.67 -25.07 -1.13
C ASP A 91 1.86 -26.06 -1.16
N GLY A 92 2.92 -25.72 -0.43
CA GLY A 92 4.19 -26.47 -0.40
C GLY A 92 5.17 -26.14 -1.54
N ASN A 93 4.78 -25.32 -2.51
CA ASN A 93 5.63 -24.90 -3.64
C ASN A 93 6.38 -23.61 -3.29
N SER A 94 7.71 -23.67 -3.23
CA SER A 94 8.55 -22.48 -3.00
C SER A 94 8.60 -21.57 -4.23
N LEU A 95 8.44 -20.27 -4.00
CA LEU A 95 8.68 -19.22 -5.00
C LEU A 95 10.19 -18.89 -5.15
N GLY A 96 11.02 -19.43 -4.26
CA GLY A 96 12.46 -19.14 -4.14
C GLY A 96 12.81 -18.35 -2.88
N LEU A 97 14.12 -18.30 -2.59
CA LEU A 97 14.69 -17.43 -1.56
C LEU A 97 14.91 -16.03 -2.15
N ASP A 98 14.33 -15.01 -1.55
CA ASP A 98 14.48 -13.60 -1.93
C ASP A 98 14.91 -12.72 -0.73
N LYS A 99 15.14 -11.43 -0.97
CA LYS A 99 15.59 -10.44 0.01
C LYS A 99 15.27 -9.02 -0.46
N ILE A 100 15.65 -8.01 0.34
CA ILE A 100 15.52 -6.60 -0.02
C ILE A 100 16.22 -6.33 -1.37
N ASP A 101 15.53 -5.66 -2.31
CA ASP A 101 16.13 -5.29 -3.59
C ASP A 101 17.26 -4.28 -3.38
N SER A 102 18.38 -4.51 -4.08
CA SER A 102 19.50 -3.58 -4.23
C SER A 102 19.14 -2.12 -4.59
N ALA A 103 17.97 -1.87 -5.20
CA ALA A 103 17.46 -0.53 -5.49
C ALA A 103 16.90 0.19 -4.24
N ILE A 104 16.56 -0.53 -3.18
CA ILE A 104 16.02 0.03 -1.93
C ILE A 104 17.19 0.36 -1.00
N THR A 105 17.57 1.64 -0.97
CA THR A 105 18.73 2.17 -0.20
C THR A 105 18.33 2.96 1.04
N THR A 106 17.03 3.12 1.30
CA THR A 106 16.46 3.76 2.50
C THR A 106 15.33 2.90 3.08
N PRO A 107 14.92 3.12 4.35
CA PRO A 107 13.66 2.60 4.88
C PRO A 107 12.47 2.82 3.96
N GLN A 108 11.60 1.82 3.83
CA GLN A 108 10.32 1.88 3.10
C GLN A 108 9.26 1.03 3.82
N ASN A 109 7.99 1.34 3.57
CA ASN A 109 6.82 0.48 3.82
C ASN A 109 6.21 0.04 2.48
N ASN A 110 5.10 -0.71 2.50
CA ASN A 110 4.35 -1.10 1.29
C ASN A 110 5.20 -1.80 0.21
N ILE A 111 6.27 -2.51 0.61
CA ILE A 111 7.11 -3.29 -0.31
C ILE A 111 6.47 -4.65 -0.54
N ASP A 112 6.16 -4.96 -1.79
CA ASP A 112 5.82 -6.32 -2.23
C ASP A 112 7.06 -7.20 -2.12
N ILE A 113 7.02 -8.13 -1.17
CA ILE A 113 8.10 -9.10 -0.95
C ILE A 113 7.82 -10.47 -1.58
N CYS A 114 6.55 -10.75 -1.92
CA CYS A 114 6.08 -12.01 -2.49
C CYS A 114 4.75 -11.81 -3.23
N HIS A 115 4.76 -11.89 -4.57
CA HIS A 115 3.57 -11.91 -5.42
C HIS A 115 3.50 -13.20 -6.22
N SER A 116 2.35 -13.88 -6.22
CA SER A 116 2.03 -14.92 -7.20
C SER A 116 0.56 -14.85 -7.66
N PRO A 117 0.28 -14.88 -8.98
CA PRO A 117 -1.01 -15.35 -9.47
C PRO A 117 -1.16 -16.86 -9.20
N LEU A 118 -2.39 -17.34 -9.04
CA LEU A 118 -2.70 -18.72 -8.61
C LEU A 118 -3.89 -19.30 -9.40
N THR A 119 -4.08 -20.62 -9.32
CA THR A 119 -5.30 -21.28 -9.79
C THR A 119 -6.43 -21.03 -8.79
N PRO A 120 -7.61 -20.51 -9.18
CA PRO A 120 -8.69 -20.20 -8.24
C PRO A 120 -9.06 -21.38 -7.31
N GLY A 121 -8.85 -21.21 -6.00
CA GLY A 121 -9.10 -22.24 -4.99
C GLY A 121 -8.73 -21.82 -3.56
N ASP A 122 -8.72 -22.80 -2.65
CA ASP A 122 -8.23 -22.66 -1.29
C ASP A 122 -6.72 -22.91 -1.23
N HIS A 123 -5.99 -22.06 -0.50
CA HIS A 123 -4.53 -22.03 -0.47
C HIS A 123 -3.97 -21.86 0.95
N GLU A 124 -2.74 -22.34 1.16
CA GLU A 124 -1.93 -22.08 2.36
C GLU A 124 -0.63 -21.37 1.98
N LEU A 125 -0.47 -20.12 2.45
CA LEU A 125 0.79 -19.38 2.39
C LEU A 125 1.60 -19.69 3.65
N VAL A 126 2.86 -20.09 3.48
CA VAL A 126 3.88 -20.15 4.54
C VAL A 126 5.05 -19.28 4.12
N VAL A 127 5.48 -18.38 5.00
CA VAL A 127 6.67 -17.55 4.79
C VAL A 127 7.72 -17.90 5.84
N LYS A 128 8.89 -18.32 5.39
CA LYS A 128 10.07 -18.51 6.25
C LYS A 128 10.90 -17.23 6.22
N VAL A 129 11.19 -16.68 7.39
CA VAL A 129 12.12 -15.56 7.56
C VAL A 129 13.44 -16.11 8.08
N THR A 130 14.53 -15.74 7.44
CA THR A 130 15.90 -15.97 7.92
C THR A 130 16.51 -14.63 8.29
N SER A 131 16.74 -14.41 9.58
CA SER A 131 17.38 -13.20 10.10
C SER A 131 18.56 -13.54 11.01
N LYS A 132 19.63 -12.76 10.86
CA LYS A 132 20.88 -12.76 11.61
C LYS A 132 20.90 -11.64 12.67
N GLY A 133 19.79 -10.92 12.82
CA GLY A 133 19.59 -9.80 13.75
C GLY A 133 18.84 -8.62 13.12
N SER A 134 18.86 -8.47 11.80
CA SER A 134 18.14 -7.38 11.11
C SER A 134 16.62 -7.63 11.16
N PRO A 135 15.80 -6.61 11.42
CA PRO A 135 14.36 -6.74 11.54
C PRO A 135 13.70 -7.10 10.19
N PHE A 136 12.74 -8.02 10.27
CA PHE A 136 11.73 -8.26 9.24
C PHE A 136 10.37 -7.84 9.83
N TRP A 137 9.56 -7.14 9.03
CA TRP A 137 8.22 -6.71 9.43
C TRP A 137 7.15 -7.20 8.44
N LEU A 138 6.07 -7.80 8.94
CA LEU A 138 4.85 -8.00 8.18
C LEU A 138 3.90 -6.81 8.40
N ASP A 139 3.28 -6.34 7.31
CA ASP A 139 2.37 -5.18 7.27
C ASP A 139 0.94 -5.62 6.90
N ASN A 140 0.78 -6.24 5.73
CA ASN A 140 -0.50 -6.84 5.33
C ASN A 140 -0.33 -7.88 4.22
N ILE A 141 -1.32 -8.78 4.09
CA ILE A 141 -1.40 -9.80 3.05
C ILE A 141 -2.64 -9.51 2.20
N GLN A 142 -2.49 -9.43 0.87
CA GLN A 142 -3.57 -9.06 -0.05
C GLN A 142 -3.85 -10.13 -1.10
N TYR A 143 -5.05 -10.71 -1.08
CA TYR A 143 -5.45 -11.73 -2.06
C TYR A 143 -6.69 -11.31 -2.86
N THR A 144 -6.77 -11.75 -4.12
CA THR A 144 -7.98 -11.59 -4.94
C THR A 144 -8.96 -12.71 -4.59
N PRO A 145 -10.13 -12.41 -3.97
CA PRO A 145 -11.06 -13.43 -3.49
C PRO A 145 -11.76 -14.16 -4.63
N LEU A 146 -12.37 -15.32 -4.33
CA LEU A 146 -13.20 -16.04 -5.30
C LEU A 146 -14.53 -15.31 -5.59
N PRO A 147 -15.08 -15.41 -6.81
CA PRO A 147 -16.38 -14.82 -7.14
C PRO A 147 -17.50 -15.36 -6.24
N GLY A 148 -18.14 -14.47 -5.48
CA GLY A 148 -19.20 -14.82 -4.53
C GLY A 148 -18.71 -15.33 -3.16
N ALA A 149 -17.43 -15.14 -2.82
CA ALA A 149 -16.95 -15.31 -1.45
C ALA A 149 -17.72 -14.44 -0.44
N ASP A 150 -17.82 -14.88 0.82
CA ASP A 150 -18.27 -13.97 1.88
C ASP A 150 -17.16 -12.95 2.16
N LEU A 151 -17.55 -11.68 2.14
CA LEU A 151 -16.68 -10.54 2.40
C LEU A 151 -17.05 -9.87 3.73
N SER A 152 -17.90 -10.48 4.55
CA SER A 152 -18.28 -9.94 5.86
C SER A 152 -17.07 -9.69 6.76
N ASN A 153 -17.06 -8.55 7.45
CA ASN A 153 -15.98 -8.08 8.34
C ASN A 153 -14.61 -7.86 7.67
N THR A 154 -14.48 -8.00 6.35
CA THR A 154 -13.21 -7.78 5.63
C THR A 154 -12.91 -6.29 5.39
N VAL A 155 -11.65 -5.95 5.16
CA VAL A 155 -11.26 -4.74 4.41
C VAL A 155 -10.85 -5.15 3.00
N GLN A 156 -11.23 -4.35 2.00
CA GLN A 156 -10.88 -4.55 0.60
C GLN A 156 -10.11 -3.35 0.05
N LYS A 157 -9.02 -3.60 -0.68
CA LYS A 157 -8.33 -2.61 -1.52
C LYS A 157 -8.98 -2.62 -2.91
N VAL A 158 -9.74 -1.57 -3.22
CA VAL A 158 -10.50 -1.44 -4.48
C VAL A 158 -9.83 -0.39 -5.37
N TYR A 159 -9.17 -0.83 -6.44
CA TYR A 159 -8.44 0.07 -7.34
C TYR A 159 -9.39 0.96 -8.14
N LYS A 160 -8.95 2.17 -8.47
CA LYS A 160 -9.67 3.19 -9.29
C LYS A 160 -10.18 2.75 -10.67
N THR A 161 -9.84 1.55 -11.12
CA THR A 161 -10.29 0.92 -12.37
C THR A 161 -11.47 -0.02 -12.17
N ASP A 162 -11.99 -0.14 -10.94
CA ASP A 162 -13.17 -0.91 -10.63
C ASP A 162 -14.44 -0.30 -11.27
N PRO A 163 -15.33 -1.10 -11.90
CA PRO A 163 -16.45 -0.59 -12.67
C PRO A 163 -17.50 0.20 -11.87
N ASP A 164 -17.54 0.07 -10.53
CA ASP A 164 -18.41 0.87 -9.67
C ASP A 164 -17.81 2.26 -9.32
N ILE A 165 -16.61 2.58 -9.82
CA ILE A 165 -15.92 3.88 -9.68
C ILE A 165 -16.01 4.66 -11.01
N GLU A 166 -16.81 5.73 -11.01
CA GLU A 166 -16.93 6.68 -12.12
C GLU A 166 -16.02 7.89 -11.88
N ILE A 167 -15.00 8.06 -12.74
CA ILE A 167 -14.07 9.19 -12.70
C ILE A 167 -14.42 10.17 -13.83
N SER A 168 -14.52 11.46 -13.52
CA SER A 168 -14.78 12.50 -14.53
C SER A 168 -13.65 12.63 -15.56
N SER A 169 -14.00 13.09 -16.77
CA SER A 169 -13.08 13.31 -17.89
C SER A 169 -11.97 14.35 -17.63
N ASP A 170 -12.09 15.08 -16.53
CA ASP A 170 -11.15 16.10 -16.07
C ASP A 170 -9.92 15.52 -15.36
N PHE A 171 -9.88 14.20 -15.16
CA PHE A 171 -8.72 13.48 -14.64
C PHE A 171 -7.76 13.04 -15.75
N THR A 172 -6.47 13.04 -15.43
CA THR A 172 -5.37 12.57 -16.26
C THR A 172 -4.55 11.53 -15.51
N THR A 173 -3.69 10.79 -16.22
CA THR A 173 -2.83 9.76 -15.61
C THR A 173 -1.43 10.32 -15.34
N ALA A 174 -1.00 10.30 -14.08
CA ALA A 174 0.34 10.70 -13.63
C ALA A 174 1.31 9.50 -13.61
N ALA A 175 2.55 9.74 -13.14
CA ALA A 175 3.49 8.67 -12.79
C ALA A 175 2.85 7.65 -11.83
N TYR A 176 3.32 6.40 -11.87
CA TYR A 176 2.72 5.23 -11.20
C TYR A 176 1.26 4.92 -11.63
N GLY A 177 0.75 5.55 -12.69
CA GLY A 177 -0.58 5.28 -13.21
C GLY A 177 -1.71 5.89 -12.36
N ILE A 178 -1.40 6.82 -11.46
CA ILE A 178 -2.36 7.47 -10.55
C ILE A 178 -3.28 8.41 -11.33
N ALA A 179 -4.58 8.44 -10.99
CA ALA A 179 -5.50 9.42 -11.58
C ALA A 179 -5.37 10.75 -10.83
N VAL A 180 -5.11 11.85 -11.54
CA VAL A 180 -4.95 13.19 -10.96
C VAL A 180 -5.79 14.24 -11.70
N SER A 181 -6.35 15.20 -10.97
CA SER A 181 -6.94 16.41 -11.56
C SER A 181 -6.60 17.67 -10.77
N GLN A 182 -6.44 18.78 -11.49
CA GLN A 182 -6.40 20.14 -10.95
C GLN A 182 -7.57 21.01 -11.48
N THR A 183 -8.56 20.41 -12.14
CA THR A 183 -9.70 21.12 -12.74
C THR A 183 -10.76 21.40 -11.67
N PRO A 184 -11.11 22.67 -11.37
CA PRO A 184 -12.10 22.99 -10.36
C PRO A 184 -13.44 22.30 -10.66
N GLY A 185 -13.99 21.57 -9.69
CA GLY A 185 -15.24 20.83 -9.86
C GLY A 185 -15.10 19.41 -10.43
N ALA A 186 -13.90 18.94 -10.77
CA ALA A 186 -13.67 17.54 -11.16
C ALA A 186 -14.16 16.56 -10.08
N THR A 187 -14.81 15.48 -10.49
CA THR A 187 -15.46 14.51 -9.60
C THR A 187 -14.95 13.08 -9.73
N VAL A 188 -15.13 12.33 -8.63
CA VAL A 188 -15.17 10.86 -8.62
C VAL A 188 -16.43 10.44 -7.87
N THR A 189 -17.17 9.49 -8.42
CA THR A 189 -18.31 8.83 -7.77
C THR A 189 -17.98 7.36 -7.57
N TYR A 190 -18.21 6.83 -6.37
CA TYR A 190 -18.00 5.41 -6.06
C TYR A 190 -19.25 4.84 -5.41
N LYS A 191 -19.85 3.84 -6.05
CA LYS A 191 -20.97 3.05 -5.51
C LYS A 191 -20.37 1.87 -4.76
N PHE A 192 -20.73 1.69 -3.49
CA PHE A 192 -20.13 0.63 -2.67
C PHE A 192 -21.14 -0.02 -1.76
N THR A 193 -20.87 -1.25 -1.33
CA THR A 193 -21.59 -1.89 -0.22
C THR A 193 -20.60 -2.14 0.90
N GLY A 194 -20.87 -1.63 2.10
CA GLY A 194 -19.94 -1.68 3.24
C GLY A 194 -20.33 -0.76 4.40
N THR A 195 -19.37 -0.45 5.28
CA THR A 195 -19.52 0.42 6.46
C THR A 195 -18.59 1.63 6.47
N SER A 196 -17.45 1.63 5.77
CA SER A 196 -16.63 2.85 5.63
C SER A 196 -15.72 2.79 4.41
N VAL A 197 -15.30 3.96 3.91
CA VAL A 197 -14.33 4.10 2.81
C VAL A 197 -13.20 5.04 3.21
N SER A 198 -11.95 4.63 2.97
CA SER A 198 -10.77 5.50 2.99
C SER A 198 -10.32 5.79 1.56
N TRP A 199 -10.16 7.07 1.21
CA TRP A 199 -9.59 7.52 -0.06
C TRP A 199 -8.07 7.49 0.03
N VAL A 200 -7.41 6.78 -0.90
CA VAL A 200 -5.94 6.71 -0.95
C VAL A 200 -5.41 7.31 -2.26
N GLY A 201 -4.50 8.28 -2.11
CA GLY A 201 -3.89 9.04 -3.19
C GLY A 201 -2.39 9.21 -2.99
N TYR A 202 -1.73 9.86 -3.94
CA TYR A 202 -0.28 10.09 -3.95
C TYR A 202 -0.02 11.61 -3.89
N ILE A 203 0.87 12.04 -3.01
CA ILE A 203 1.36 13.42 -2.97
C ILE A 203 2.53 13.56 -3.95
N PHE A 204 2.32 14.26 -5.05
CA PHE A 204 3.35 14.56 -6.04
C PHE A 204 3.99 15.92 -5.75
N GLY A 205 5.20 15.91 -5.17
CA GLY A 205 5.89 17.13 -4.71
C GLY A 205 6.13 18.19 -5.81
N ASN A 206 6.24 17.77 -7.08
CA ASN A 206 6.36 18.68 -8.22
C ASN A 206 5.08 19.52 -8.52
N TYR A 207 3.97 19.26 -7.82
CA TYR A 207 2.74 20.08 -7.87
C TYR A 207 2.56 20.98 -6.64
N ALA A 208 3.52 21.02 -5.71
CA ALA A 208 3.42 21.67 -4.40
C ALA A 208 3.50 23.21 -4.43
N LYS A 209 2.69 23.82 -5.28
CA LYS A 209 2.53 25.27 -5.47
C LYS A 209 1.74 25.91 -4.32
N GLN A 210 0.55 25.38 -4.04
CA GLN A 210 -0.40 25.86 -3.01
C GLN A 210 -1.24 24.69 -2.49
N SER A 211 -1.85 24.85 -1.31
CA SER A 211 -2.82 23.89 -0.78
C SER A 211 -4.14 23.92 -1.57
N ALA A 212 -4.86 22.81 -1.51
CA ALA A 212 -6.21 22.65 -2.04
C ALA A 212 -7.12 22.00 -0.99
N THR A 213 -8.43 22.13 -1.21
CA THR A 213 -9.45 21.33 -0.55
C THR A 213 -10.23 20.51 -1.57
N ALA A 214 -10.92 19.50 -1.07
CA ALA A 214 -11.99 18.81 -1.79
C ALA A 214 -13.17 18.63 -0.84
N THR A 215 -14.33 18.26 -1.38
CA THR A 215 -15.51 17.89 -0.58
C THR A 215 -15.93 16.48 -0.91
N TYR A 216 -16.32 15.69 0.09
CA TYR A 216 -17.05 14.43 -0.13
C TYR A 216 -18.50 14.54 0.36
N SER A 217 -19.43 13.87 -0.30
CA SER A 217 -20.77 13.59 0.22
C SER A 217 -21.08 12.10 0.11
N ILE A 218 -22.01 11.64 0.94
CA ILE A 218 -22.48 10.25 1.00
C ILE A 218 -23.99 10.29 0.83
N ASP A 219 -24.52 9.49 -0.08
CA ASP A 219 -25.97 9.31 -0.36
C ASP A 219 -26.73 10.62 -0.65
N GLY A 220 -26.06 11.58 -1.28
CA GLY A 220 -26.63 12.90 -1.57
C GLY A 220 -26.72 13.84 -0.37
N GLY A 221 -26.15 13.47 0.78
CA GLY A 221 -26.07 14.31 1.97
C GLY A 221 -25.18 15.55 1.81
N ALA A 222 -25.15 16.38 2.87
CA ALA A 222 -24.38 17.62 2.88
C ALA A 222 -22.86 17.36 2.64
N PRO A 223 -22.20 18.10 1.72
CA PRO A 223 -20.78 17.91 1.47
C PRO A 223 -19.89 18.30 2.66
N VAL A 224 -18.97 17.41 3.04
CA VAL A 224 -17.95 17.60 4.07
C VAL A 224 -16.63 18.00 3.39
N THR A 225 -16.07 19.15 3.78
CA THR A 225 -14.79 19.63 3.26
C THR A 225 -13.62 18.94 3.96
N PHE A 226 -12.60 18.55 3.19
CA PHE A 226 -11.30 18.11 3.70
C PHE A 226 -10.17 18.84 2.96
N ALA A 227 -9.03 19.03 3.64
CA ALA A 227 -7.81 19.53 3.03
C ALA A 227 -7.07 18.39 2.32
N LEU A 228 -6.46 18.67 1.17
CA LEU A 228 -5.56 17.70 0.54
C LEU A 228 -4.19 17.75 1.23
N PRO A 229 -3.59 16.60 1.57
CA PRO A 229 -2.21 16.54 2.05
C PRO A 229 -1.22 17.19 1.07
N THR A 230 -0.27 17.96 1.59
CA THR A 230 0.74 18.69 0.80
C THR A 230 2.15 18.41 1.30
N SER A 231 3.08 18.23 0.37
CA SER A 231 4.51 18.06 0.64
C SER A 231 5.31 18.54 -0.58
N GLN A 232 6.52 19.06 -0.37
CA GLN A 232 7.47 19.39 -1.45
C GLN A 232 8.19 18.13 -1.99
N ILE A 233 8.14 17.01 -1.26
CA ILE A 233 8.66 15.71 -1.67
C ILE A 233 7.52 14.71 -1.94
N PHE A 234 7.80 13.66 -2.69
CA PHE A 234 6.84 12.62 -3.04
C PHE A 234 6.43 11.76 -1.84
N PHE A 235 5.13 11.47 -1.70
CA PHE A 235 4.59 10.46 -0.79
C PHE A 235 3.57 9.58 -1.53
N GLY A 236 3.78 8.25 -1.53
CA GLY A 236 2.81 7.27 -2.01
C GLY A 236 1.71 6.95 -0.99
N ASN A 237 0.75 6.12 -1.40
CA ASN A 237 -0.22 5.38 -0.56
C ASN A 237 -0.87 6.17 0.60
N THR A 238 -1.07 7.48 0.43
CA THR A 238 -1.47 8.39 1.50
C THR A 238 -2.99 8.45 1.63
N VAL A 239 -3.52 8.19 2.83
CA VAL A 239 -4.95 8.36 3.13
C VAL A 239 -5.28 9.86 3.16
N PHE A 240 -6.14 10.32 2.26
CA PHE A 240 -6.56 11.73 2.21
C PHE A 240 -7.74 12.02 3.15
N PHE A 241 -8.67 11.06 3.26
CA PHE A 241 -9.72 11.05 4.27
C PHE A 241 -10.25 9.63 4.48
N LYS A 242 -10.95 9.42 5.60
CA LYS A 242 -11.83 8.26 5.83
C LYS A 242 -13.24 8.78 6.11
N THR A 243 -14.27 8.11 5.59
CA THR A 243 -15.67 8.42 5.92
C THR A 243 -15.96 8.16 7.40
N PRO A 244 -17.04 8.74 7.96
CA PRO A 244 -17.64 8.21 9.17
C PRO A 244 -18.01 6.73 9.02
N ASN A 245 -18.23 6.04 10.13
CA ASN A 245 -18.81 4.71 10.13
C ASN A 245 -20.29 4.80 9.74
N LEU A 246 -20.69 3.99 8.75
CA LEU A 246 -22.02 3.85 8.21
C LEU A 246 -22.65 2.52 8.69
N SER A 247 -23.96 2.39 8.51
CA SER A 247 -24.64 1.09 8.54
C SER A 247 -24.11 0.19 7.43
N GLN A 248 -24.01 -1.14 7.63
CA GLN A 248 -23.72 -2.06 6.53
C GLN A 248 -24.85 -1.97 5.48
N GLY A 249 -24.55 -1.40 4.31
CA GLY A 249 -25.53 -1.15 3.26
C GLY A 249 -24.91 -0.69 1.96
N SER A 250 -25.75 -0.45 0.95
CA SER A 250 -25.35 0.15 -0.33
C SER A 250 -25.33 1.67 -0.18
N HIS A 251 -24.22 2.29 -0.59
CA HIS A 251 -23.94 3.71 -0.46
C HIS A 251 -23.37 4.29 -1.75
N THR A 252 -23.47 5.61 -1.93
CA THR A 252 -22.81 6.37 -3.01
C THR A 252 -21.95 7.47 -2.41
N LEU A 253 -20.63 7.33 -2.53
CA LEU A 253 -19.65 8.38 -2.26
C LEU A 253 -19.52 9.27 -3.50
N VAL A 254 -19.59 10.59 -3.34
CA VAL A 254 -19.22 11.56 -4.38
C VAL A 254 -18.16 12.50 -3.83
N VAL A 255 -17.03 12.61 -4.52
CA VAL A 255 -15.95 13.55 -4.17
C VAL A 255 -15.81 14.60 -5.28
N THR A 256 -15.53 15.84 -4.89
CA THR A 256 -15.39 16.98 -5.81
C THR A 256 -14.19 17.85 -5.42
N TYR A 257 -13.27 18.07 -6.35
CA TYR A 257 -12.12 18.97 -6.15
C TYR A 257 -12.55 20.44 -6.07
N LYS A 258 -11.91 21.22 -5.17
CA LYS A 258 -12.20 22.65 -4.93
C LYS A 258 -10.97 23.58 -5.07
N GLY A 259 -9.80 23.04 -5.41
CA GLY A 259 -8.64 23.86 -5.82
C GLY A 259 -8.67 24.20 -7.32
N ASP A 260 -7.52 24.66 -7.84
CA ASP A 260 -7.31 24.96 -9.25
C ASP A 260 -5.92 24.48 -9.77
N GLY A 261 -5.56 24.83 -11.01
CA GLY A 261 -4.29 24.50 -11.69
C GLY A 261 -3.02 25.00 -10.98
N ASN A 262 -3.16 25.84 -9.95
CA ASN A 262 -2.08 26.37 -9.11
C ASN A 262 -2.07 25.80 -7.69
N SER A 263 -2.90 24.80 -7.40
CA SER A 263 -2.91 24.08 -6.13
C SER A 263 -2.67 22.57 -6.31
N MET A 264 -2.38 21.90 -5.19
CA MET A 264 -2.18 20.45 -5.10
C MET A 264 -3.33 19.66 -5.76
N PRO A 265 -3.07 18.75 -6.73
CA PRO A 265 -4.12 17.97 -7.40
C PRO A 265 -4.87 17.03 -6.45
N LEU A 266 -6.15 16.77 -6.78
CA LEU A 266 -6.85 15.60 -6.26
C LEU A 266 -6.32 14.36 -6.96
N ALA A 267 -5.58 13.53 -6.23
CA ALA A 267 -5.04 12.26 -6.68
C ALA A 267 -5.83 11.07 -6.10
N LEU A 268 -6.10 10.05 -6.93
CA LEU A 268 -6.70 8.78 -6.53
C LEU A 268 -5.88 7.62 -7.09
N ASP A 269 -5.61 6.62 -6.26
CA ASP A 269 -5.10 5.31 -6.70
C ASP A 269 -6.10 4.18 -6.43
N TYR A 270 -6.59 4.11 -5.19
CA TYR A 270 -7.51 3.09 -4.72
C TYR A 270 -8.30 3.58 -3.49
N PHE A 271 -9.33 2.81 -3.14
CA PHE A 271 -10.04 2.91 -1.89
C PHE A 271 -9.69 1.74 -0.97
N PHE A 272 -9.68 1.95 0.35
CA PHE A 272 -9.96 0.87 1.28
C PHE A 272 -11.46 0.89 1.63
N LEU A 273 -12.17 -0.18 1.32
CA LEU A 273 -13.57 -0.40 1.66
C LEU A 273 -13.64 -1.35 2.87
N THR A 274 -14.20 -0.91 3.98
CA THR A 274 -14.51 -1.78 5.13
C THR A 274 -15.91 -2.37 4.96
N ASN A 275 -16.04 -3.68 5.15
CA ASN A 275 -17.30 -4.39 5.28
C ASN A 275 -17.64 -4.60 6.77
N GLY A 276 -18.92 -4.46 7.13
CA GLY A 276 -19.43 -4.91 8.42
C GLY A 276 -19.75 -6.41 8.43
N ALA A 277 -20.28 -6.88 9.55
CA ALA A 277 -20.86 -8.22 9.63
C ALA A 277 -21.96 -8.42 8.59
N GLY A 278 -22.03 -9.63 8.01
CA GLY A 278 -23.04 -9.98 7.02
C GLY A 278 -24.44 -9.80 7.61
N ALA A 279 -25.33 -9.15 6.87
CA ALA A 279 -26.71 -8.97 7.30
C ALA A 279 -27.39 -10.33 7.38
N SER A 280 -27.46 -10.90 8.59
CA SER A 280 -28.11 -12.19 8.84
C SER A 280 -29.53 -12.15 8.28
N SER A 281 -29.78 -12.97 7.27
CA SER A 281 -31.07 -13.06 6.61
C SER A 281 -32.06 -13.79 7.54
N GLY A 282 -32.57 -13.05 8.53
CA GLY A 282 -33.57 -13.49 9.49
C GLY A 282 -34.87 -13.85 8.77
N GLY A 283 -34.94 -15.09 8.29
CA GLY A 283 -36.04 -15.64 7.49
C GLY A 283 -37.32 -15.86 8.27
N GLY A 284 -37.88 -14.79 8.85
CA GLY A 284 -39.23 -14.76 9.41
C GLY A 284 -40.27 -14.89 8.30
N GLY A 285 -40.45 -16.11 7.79
CA GLY A 285 -41.32 -16.42 6.67
C GLY A 285 -42.80 -16.18 6.97
N ASN A 286 -43.27 -14.97 6.72
CA ASN A 286 -44.69 -14.61 6.85
C ASN A 286 -45.50 -15.13 5.64
N SER A 287 -45.83 -16.43 5.67
CA SER A 287 -46.82 -17.02 4.75
C SER A 287 -48.24 -16.51 5.07
N GLY A 288 -49.09 -16.40 4.04
CA GLY A 288 -50.50 -15.99 4.18
C GLY A 288 -51.32 -16.95 5.07
N GLY A 289 -52.54 -16.60 5.48
CA GLY A 289 -53.41 -15.54 4.98
C GLY A 289 -54.72 -16.18 4.52
N GLY A 290 -55.80 -15.95 5.28
CA GLY A 290 -57.09 -16.61 5.02
C GLY A 290 -58.24 -15.89 5.72
N THR A 291 -59.27 -15.54 4.95
CA THR A 291 -60.53 -14.96 5.43
C THR A 291 -61.54 -16.06 5.75
N GLY A 292 -62.20 -15.97 6.90
CA GLY A 292 -63.23 -16.93 7.32
C GLY A 292 -64.13 -16.33 8.40
N SER A 293 -65.44 -16.59 8.33
CA SER A 293 -66.45 -15.98 9.19
C SER A 293 -67.02 -16.95 10.24
N SER A 294 -67.50 -16.39 11.35
CA SER A 294 -68.56 -16.90 12.23
C SER A 294 -68.45 -18.32 12.83
N GLY A 295 -68.39 -18.41 14.17
CA GLY A 295 -68.65 -19.65 14.90
C GLY A 295 -68.43 -19.55 16.42
N SER A 296 -69.50 -19.34 17.20
CA SER A 296 -69.50 -19.55 18.67
C SER A 296 -69.90 -20.99 19.00
N PRO A 297 -69.26 -21.63 19.99
CA PRO A 297 -69.85 -21.77 21.34
C PRO A 297 -68.88 -21.26 22.45
N VAL A 298 -69.28 -20.59 23.54
CA VAL A 298 -70.23 -20.90 24.64
C VAL A 298 -69.61 -21.74 25.79
N GLN A 299 -69.81 -21.27 27.04
CA GLN A 299 -69.50 -21.88 28.36
C GLN A 299 -68.02 -21.91 28.82
N ASN A 300 -67.69 -21.74 30.12
CA ASN A 300 -68.45 -21.19 31.27
C ASN A 300 -67.53 -20.77 32.45
N GLY A 301 -68.02 -19.87 33.32
CA GLY A 301 -67.74 -19.90 34.76
C GLY A 301 -66.70 -18.92 35.35
N GLY A 302 -67.07 -18.27 36.46
CA GLY A 302 -66.14 -17.68 37.43
C GLY A 302 -65.84 -16.18 37.25
N GLY A 303 -66.62 -15.30 37.89
CA GLY A 303 -66.31 -13.88 37.99
C GLY A 303 -66.50 -13.34 39.40
N ASN A 304 -65.99 -12.13 39.66
CA ASN A 304 -66.54 -11.26 40.70
C ASN A 304 -66.31 -9.77 40.36
N THR A 305 -67.20 -8.90 40.85
CA THR A 305 -67.18 -7.43 40.68
C THR A 305 -66.07 -6.77 41.52
N VAL A 306 -65.68 -5.50 41.34
CA VAL A 306 -66.46 -4.26 41.59
C VAL A 306 -65.84 -3.03 40.87
N THR A 307 -66.69 -2.09 40.41
CA THR A 307 -66.35 -0.79 39.78
C THR A 307 -65.91 0.26 40.86
N VAL A 308 -65.17 1.35 40.60
CA VAL A 308 -65.62 2.61 39.96
C VAL A 308 -64.42 3.53 39.64
N GLY A 309 -64.42 4.10 38.42
CA GLY A 309 -64.04 5.49 38.04
C GLY A 309 -62.81 6.22 38.62
N GLY A 310 -61.98 6.79 37.73
CA GLY A 310 -61.01 7.84 38.07
C GLY A 310 -60.09 8.23 36.91
N THR A 311 -60.20 9.46 36.39
CA THR A 311 -59.30 10.01 35.36
C THR A 311 -57.95 10.41 35.96
N VAL A 312 -56.82 9.96 35.38
CA VAL A 312 -55.47 10.40 35.81
C VAL A 312 -54.56 10.66 34.61
N THR A 313 -53.85 11.80 34.67
CA THR A 313 -52.88 12.28 33.68
C THR A 313 -51.56 11.49 33.73
N VAL A 314 -50.91 11.27 32.58
CA VAL A 314 -49.57 10.68 32.52
C VAL A 314 -48.53 11.65 33.11
N VAL A 315 -47.85 11.23 34.17
CA VAL A 315 -46.72 11.94 34.77
C VAL A 315 -45.42 11.26 34.36
N SER A 316 -44.42 12.05 33.93
CA SER A 316 -43.07 11.57 33.63
C SER A 316 -42.19 11.64 34.88
N THR A 317 -41.49 10.56 35.22
CA THR A 317 -40.67 10.44 36.44
C THR A 317 -39.18 10.42 36.14
N THR A 318 -38.54 11.59 36.21
CA THR A 318 -37.08 11.66 36.41
C THR A 318 -36.72 11.20 37.82
N SER A 319 -35.75 10.29 37.96
CA SER A 319 -35.26 9.82 39.27
C SER A 319 -33.76 10.10 39.43
N SER A 320 -33.42 10.70 40.58
CA SER A 320 -32.06 11.06 40.97
C SER A 320 -31.89 10.78 42.46
N THR A 321 -30.83 10.08 42.85
CA THR A 321 -30.50 9.80 44.26
C THR A 321 -29.01 9.97 44.52
N THR A 322 -28.66 10.46 45.72
CA THR A 322 -27.35 11.04 46.02
C THR A 322 -26.71 10.40 47.25
N GLY A 323 -25.37 10.21 47.20
CA GLY A 323 -24.51 10.17 48.40
C GLY A 323 -24.37 8.83 49.12
N SER A 324 -23.29 8.57 49.87
CA SER A 324 -22.22 9.49 50.31
C SER A 324 -20.90 8.77 50.67
N THR A 325 -19.76 9.48 50.52
CA THR A 325 -18.50 9.39 51.31
C THR A 325 -17.83 8.02 51.56
N SER A 326 -16.53 7.87 51.32
CA SER A 326 -15.46 8.53 52.12
C SER A 326 -14.12 8.70 51.34
N SER A 327 -12.99 8.92 52.03
CA SER A 327 -11.87 9.74 51.54
C SER A 327 -10.49 9.05 51.50
N THR A 328 -9.58 9.61 50.70
CA THR A 328 -8.13 9.72 51.01
C THR A 328 -7.47 10.81 50.15
N THR A 329 -6.26 11.26 50.52
CA THR A 329 -5.61 12.47 50.01
C THR A 329 -4.27 12.19 49.29
N GLY A 330 -3.90 13.06 48.35
CA GLY A 330 -2.58 13.10 47.71
C GLY A 330 -2.35 14.46 47.03
N THR A 331 -1.28 15.15 47.39
CA THR A 331 -1.05 16.57 47.05
C THR A 331 0.04 16.74 46.00
N SER A 332 -0.18 17.63 45.02
CA SER A 332 0.85 18.12 44.09
C SER A 332 1.17 19.60 44.33
N THR A 333 2.42 19.92 44.65
CA THR A 333 2.94 21.30 44.73
C THR A 333 4.11 21.49 43.77
N GLY A 334 4.01 22.48 42.88
CA GLY A 334 5.13 22.93 42.05
C GLY A 334 5.76 24.21 42.59
N THR A 335 7.04 24.43 42.29
CA THR A 335 7.77 25.67 42.60
C THR A 335 8.83 25.94 41.53
N SER A 336 9.23 27.20 41.39
CA SER A 336 10.09 27.70 40.31
C SER A 336 11.25 28.57 40.83
N MET A 337 12.23 28.82 39.95
CA MET A 337 13.37 29.76 40.08
C MET A 337 14.52 29.32 41.02
N GLY A 338 15.75 29.74 40.68
CA GLY A 338 16.90 29.70 41.60
C GLY A 338 18.27 29.48 40.94
N SER A 339 18.95 30.56 40.55
CA SER A 339 20.35 30.54 40.08
C SER A 339 21.35 30.21 41.20
N THR A 340 22.46 29.51 40.90
CA THR A 340 23.82 29.94 41.29
C THR A 340 24.96 29.06 40.72
N THR A 341 26.09 29.70 40.38
CA THR A 341 27.42 29.08 40.16
C THR A 341 28.17 28.85 41.47
N PRO A 342 29.12 27.89 41.53
CA PRO A 342 30.53 28.32 41.50
C PRO A 342 31.51 27.42 40.71
N THR A 343 32.74 27.91 40.61
CA THR A 343 33.90 27.44 39.82
C THR A 343 34.57 26.12 40.25
N GLY A 344 35.23 25.45 39.29
CA GLY A 344 36.31 24.47 39.51
C GLY A 344 37.24 24.39 38.28
N THR A 345 38.56 24.30 38.47
CA THR A 345 39.57 24.58 37.42
C THR A 345 40.62 23.49 37.24
N SER A 346 40.90 23.07 35.99
CA SER A 346 42.22 22.61 35.46
C SER A 346 42.09 22.02 34.04
N SER A 347 43.14 21.87 33.22
CA SER A 347 44.10 22.87 32.68
C SER A 347 45.14 22.20 31.74
N SER A 348 45.03 22.38 30.42
CA SER A 348 45.97 21.95 29.32
C SER A 348 45.54 22.67 28.02
N THR A 349 46.30 23.11 26.99
CA THR A 349 47.74 23.17 26.61
C THR A 349 48.49 21.84 26.37
N SER A 350 49.38 21.65 25.38
CA SER A 350 49.82 22.44 24.20
C SER A 350 50.72 21.54 23.32
N ASP A 351 51.01 21.77 22.02
CA ASP A 351 50.58 22.83 21.07
C ASP A 351 50.62 22.37 19.58
N THR A 352 50.44 23.30 18.65
CA THR A 352 50.56 23.17 17.19
C THR A 352 52.02 23.05 16.66
N GLN A 353 52.20 22.43 15.46
CA GLN A 353 53.16 22.89 14.43
C GLN A 353 53.03 22.16 13.08
N SER A 354 53.72 22.66 12.05
CA SER A 354 53.62 22.20 10.65
C SER A 354 54.94 22.29 9.88
N VAL A 355 55.21 21.33 8.97
CA VAL A 355 56.27 21.25 7.94
C VAL A 355 55.92 20.07 6.99
N GLY A 356 56.39 19.95 5.73
CA GLY A 356 57.16 20.90 4.92
C GLY A 356 57.93 20.26 3.73
N SER A 357 57.38 20.36 2.50
CA SER A 357 58.06 20.40 1.18
C SER A 357 58.70 19.17 0.47
N ALA A 358 58.62 19.24 -0.88
CA ALA A 358 59.61 18.87 -1.93
C ALA A 358 59.69 17.45 -2.58
N LEU A 359 59.14 17.35 -3.80
CA LEU A 359 59.75 16.97 -5.11
C LEU A 359 60.97 16.03 -5.22
N GLU A 360 60.93 15.10 -6.19
CA GLU A 360 62.07 14.76 -7.07
C GLU A 360 61.63 14.25 -8.48
N SER A 361 62.54 13.79 -9.36
CA SER A 361 62.39 13.77 -10.83
C SER A 361 62.84 12.46 -11.53
N GLY A 362 62.42 12.25 -12.80
CA GLY A 362 62.84 11.14 -13.67
C GLY A 362 62.47 11.37 -15.15
N ALA A 363 63.31 10.92 -16.10
CA ALA A 363 63.33 11.44 -17.48
C ALA A 363 63.06 10.41 -18.61
N SER A 364 62.77 10.91 -19.81
CA SER A 364 62.41 10.16 -21.02
C SER A 364 63.62 9.67 -21.85
N THR A 365 63.37 8.84 -22.88
CA THR A 365 64.35 8.59 -23.95
C THR A 365 63.64 8.31 -25.29
N VAL A 366 64.33 8.60 -26.41
CA VAL A 366 63.81 8.51 -27.79
C VAL A 366 64.83 7.78 -28.66
N THR A 367 64.39 7.04 -29.68
CA THR A 367 65.26 6.57 -30.78
C THR A 367 64.48 6.53 -32.10
N GLN A 368 65.16 6.85 -33.21
CA GLN A 368 64.59 6.99 -34.55
C GLN A 368 65.43 6.15 -35.54
N GLY A 369 64.83 5.59 -36.60
CA GLY A 369 65.54 4.64 -37.47
C GLY A 369 64.94 4.43 -38.87
N THR A 370 65.38 5.26 -39.81
CA THR A 370 65.62 5.03 -41.25
C THR A 370 64.68 4.17 -42.11
N SER A 371 64.23 4.72 -43.24
CA SER A 371 63.37 4.05 -44.23
C SER A 371 64.11 3.10 -45.19
N ALA A 372 63.42 2.06 -45.66
CA ALA A 372 63.78 1.30 -46.85
C ALA A 372 62.51 1.00 -47.70
N ASN A 373 62.59 1.21 -49.01
CA ASN A 373 61.44 1.08 -49.91
C ASN A 373 61.33 -0.34 -50.47
N LEU A 374 60.22 -1.03 -50.23
CA LEU A 374 60.01 -2.40 -50.72
C LEU A 374 58.60 -2.56 -51.30
N ALA A 375 58.52 -2.80 -52.61
CA ALA A 375 57.26 -2.85 -53.35
C ALA A 375 56.41 -4.09 -52.99
N LYS A 376 55.44 -3.91 -52.08
CA LYS A 376 54.49 -4.97 -51.73
C LYS A 376 53.36 -5.06 -52.77
N LYS A 377 53.30 -6.19 -53.48
CA LYS A 377 52.16 -6.63 -54.30
C LYS A 377 50.88 -6.62 -53.44
N SER A 378 49.83 -5.93 -53.89
CA SER A 378 48.59 -5.80 -53.12
C SER A 378 47.75 -7.08 -53.17
N ASN A 379 47.37 -7.59 -51.99
CA ASN A 379 46.52 -8.78 -51.86
C ASN A 379 45.02 -8.47 -52.04
N THR A 380 44.69 -7.62 -53.02
CA THR A 380 43.34 -7.05 -53.20
C THR A 380 42.25 -8.11 -53.31
N GLY A 381 42.52 -9.22 -54.00
CA GLY A 381 41.56 -10.33 -54.13
C GLY A 381 41.19 -11.01 -52.81
N ALA A 382 42.13 -11.13 -51.87
CA ALA A 382 41.86 -11.68 -50.55
C ALA A 382 41.02 -10.72 -49.68
N ILE A 383 41.28 -9.41 -49.79
CA ILE A 383 40.52 -8.36 -49.10
C ILE A 383 39.07 -8.35 -49.62
N VAL A 384 38.87 -8.34 -50.93
CA VAL A 384 37.53 -8.37 -51.55
C VAL A 384 36.78 -9.66 -51.20
N GLY A 385 37.45 -10.82 -51.25
CA GLY A 385 36.84 -12.11 -50.85
C GLY A 385 36.37 -12.12 -49.39
N GLY A 386 37.19 -11.57 -48.47
CA GLY A 386 36.84 -11.42 -47.06
C GLY A 386 35.63 -10.51 -46.83
N VAL A 387 35.55 -9.37 -47.52
CA VAL A 387 34.42 -8.43 -47.40
C VAL A 387 33.11 -9.05 -47.94
N VAL A 388 33.15 -9.69 -49.10
CA VAL A 388 31.96 -10.34 -49.69
C VAL A 388 31.47 -11.50 -48.82
N GLY A 389 32.37 -12.33 -48.30
CA GLY A 389 32.04 -13.40 -47.35
C GLY A 389 31.45 -12.88 -46.04
N GLY A 390 32.03 -11.81 -45.48
CA GLY A 390 31.55 -11.15 -44.28
C GLY A 390 30.15 -10.57 -44.43
N LEU A 391 29.88 -9.86 -45.54
CA LEU A 391 28.56 -9.29 -45.84
C LEU A 391 27.49 -10.38 -46.00
N ALA A 392 27.82 -11.51 -46.65
CA ALA A 392 26.91 -12.65 -46.75
C ALA A 392 26.58 -13.27 -45.38
N LEU A 393 27.57 -13.39 -44.48
CA LEU A 393 27.38 -13.87 -43.11
C LEU A 393 26.51 -12.93 -42.27
N VAL A 394 26.75 -11.61 -42.36
CA VAL A 394 25.93 -10.59 -41.68
C VAL A 394 24.49 -10.60 -42.19
N ALA A 395 24.28 -10.70 -43.51
CA ALA A 395 22.95 -10.82 -44.09
C ALA A 395 22.20 -12.08 -43.58
N LEU A 396 22.87 -13.23 -43.52
CA LEU A 396 22.31 -14.45 -42.94
C LEU A 396 21.95 -14.29 -41.45
N ALA A 397 22.82 -13.67 -40.65
CA ALA A 397 22.56 -13.41 -39.24
C ALA A 397 21.33 -12.49 -39.04
N VAL A 398 21.18 -11.45 -39.87
CA VAL A 398 20.00 -10.57 -39.87
C VAL A 398 18.74 -11.32 -40.27
N ILE A 399 18.79 -12.17 -41.30
CA ILE A 399 17.64 -12.99 -41.73
C ILE A 399 17.22 -13.96 -40.61
N VAL A 400 18.17 -14.66 -39.98
CA VAL A 400 17.90 -15.55 -38.84
C VAL A 400 17.31 -14.78 -37.66
N PHE A 401 17.84 -13.61 -37.32
CA PHE A 401 17.30 -12.75 -36.27
C PHE A 401 15.86 -12.29 -36.58
N LEU A 402 15.56 -11.90 -37.82
CA LEU A 402 14.22 -11.50 -38.25
C LEU A 402 13.23 -12.67 -38.25
N VAL A 403 13.66 -13.88 -38.64
CA VAL A 403 12.85 -15.10 -38.56
C VAL A 403 12.57 -15.48 -37.10
N ILE A 404 13.57 -15.39 -36.21
CA ILE A 404 13.39 -15.60 -34.77
C ILE A 404 12.46 -14.54 -34.18
N ARG A 405 12.60 -13.25 -34.53
CA ARG A 405 11.72 -12.15 -34.08
C ARG A 405 10.28 -12.35 -34.56
N ARG A 406 10.08 -12.82 -35.80
CA ARG A 406 8.75 -13.13 -36.36
C ARG A 406 8.14 -14.38 -35.71
N ARG A 407 8.91 -15.44 -35.46
CA ARG A 407 8.44 -16.61 -34.69
C ARG A 407 8.12 -16.27 -33.24
N ARG A 408 8.92 -15.44 -32.56
CA ARG A 408 8.64 -14.97 -31.19
C ARG A 408 7.36 -14.12 -31.11
N ARG A 409 7.01 -13.37 -32.15
CA ARG A 409 5.71 -12.64 -32.25
C ARG A 409 4.51 -13.56 -32.50
N ASN A 410 4.69 -14.69 -33.18
CA ASN A 410 3.62 -15.65 -33.48
C ASN A 410 3.61 -16.88 -32.54
N GLY A 411 4.36 -16.85 -31.44
CA GLY A 411 4.59 -18.00 -30.55
C GLY A 411 4.45 -17.69 -29.06
N ARG A 412 3.76 -16.61 -28.70
CA ARG A 412 3.47 -16.22 -27.30
C ARG A 412 2.03 -15.73 -27.12
N SER A 413 1.08 -16.64 -27.30
CA SER A 413 -0.15 -16.64 -26.49
C SER A 413 0.24 -17.22 -25.12
N GLY A 414 0.93 -16.41 -24.33
CA GLY A 414 1.48 -16.78 -23.03
C GLY A 414 1.78 -15.50 -22.28
N ILE A 415 0.94 -15.19 -21.29
CA ILE A 415 0.99 -13.94 -20.54
C ILE A 415 2.28 -13.93 -19.71
N ILE A 416 3.17 -12.99 -20.01
CA ILE A 416 4.26 -12.63 -19.11
C ILE A 416 3.72 -11.51 -18.24
N TYR A 417 3.53 -11.78 -16.96
CA TYR A 417 3.49 -10.73 -15.96
C TYR A 417 4.91 -10.18 -15.83
N GLU A 418 5.14 -8.96 -16.32
CA GLU A 418 6.28 -8.16 -15.87
C GLU A 418 5.94 -7.64 -14.46
N LYS A 419 6.87 -7.78 -13.50
CA LYS A 419 6.77 -7.05 -12.23
C LYS A 419 6.70 -5.55 -12.56
N PRO A 420 5.69 -4.80 -12.11
CA PRO A 420 5.62 -3.35 -12.36
C PRO A 420 6.60 -2.60 -11.44
N GLY A 421 7.89 -2.58 -11.81
CA GLY A 421 8.94 -1.93 -11.05
C GLY A 421 10.07 -1.37 -11.92
N HIS A 422 10.59 -0.21 -11.51
CA HIS A 422 11.79 0.48 -12.06
C HIS A 422 11.84 0.71 -13.58
N TYR A 423 11.27 1.84 -14.01
CA TYR A 423 11.86 2.57 -15.14
C TYR A 423 13.04 3.42 -14.63
N ARG A 424 14.10 3.56 -15.43
CA ARG A 424 15.33 4.26 -15.03
C ARG A 424 15.18 5.78 -15.10
N ASP A 425 15.93 6.47 -14.26
CA ASP A 425 16.09 7.92 -14.33
C ASP A 425 16.55 8.34 -15.73
N PHE A 426 15.82 9.28 -16.33
CA PHE A 426 16.27 10.02 -17.49
C PHE A 426 17.00 11.26 -16.99
N GLU A 427 18.31 11.15 -16.85
CA GLU A 427 19.21 12.27 -16.59
C GLU A 427 19.06 13.29 -17.73
N GLN A 428 18.51 14.46 -17.39
CA GLN A 428 18.06 15.45 -18.38
C GLN A 428 19.23 16.36 -18.78
N ASP A 429 20.12 15.80 -19.59
CA ASP A 429 21.28 16.51 -20.12
C ASP A 429 20.84 17.61 -21.09
N GLY A 430 21.10 18.86 -20.74
CA GLY A 430 20.50 20.03 -21.39
C GLY A 430 21.46 20.76 -22.33
N SER A 431 21.20 20.74 -23.64
CA SER A 431 21.71 21.73 -24.60
C SER A 431 20.98 21.66 -25.94
N GLY A 432 20.70 22.82 -26.57
CA GLY A 432 20.01 22.94 -27.86
C GLY A 432 19.01 24.10 -27.89
#